data_AF-A0A060QKM5-F1
#
_entry.id   AF-A0A060QKM5-F1
#
_cell.length_a   1.000
_cell.length_b   1.000
_cell.length_c   1.000
_cell.angle_alpha   90.00
_cell.angle_beta   90.00
_cell.angle_gamma   90.00
#
_symmetry.space_group_name_H-M   'P 1'
#
loop_
_entity.id
_entity.type
_entity.pdbx_description
1 polymer ?
#
loop_
_entity_poly.entity_id
_entity_poly.type
_entity_poly.pdbx_seq_one_letter_code
_entity_poly.pdbx_strand_id
1 'polypeptide(L)'
;MSGSFDPKELKVLSDILALVLEEQEGQSIAALNALRSRARKSGTTGGALKNLFVAIAPNPPPRAKPRPRTTKAESGPDVQAARQQIVTLTNNLRQMDLELRNSRARLESVRSELYQTQQSRAEIQSKLLARDARKPFSSTLIWCGFAVGILIGIASTQFIHSIVDVPRVDRSVFLR
;
A
#
# COMPACT_ATOMS: atom_id res chain seq x y z
N MET A 1 -32.59 51.98 -9.72
CA MET A 1 -31.41 52.61 -9.10
C MET A 1 -30.29 51.60 -9.10
N SER A 2 -29.22 51.93 -9.81
CA SER A 2 -27.88 51.31 -9.82
C SER A 2 -27.80 49.84 -9.39
N GLY A 3 -27.74 48.97 -10.41
CA GLY A 3 -27.11 47.66 -10.29
C GLY A 3 -25.65 47.89 -9.90
N SER A 4 -25.43 48.04 -8.59
CA SER A 4 -24.09 48.06 -8.01
C SER A 4 -23.53 46.68 -8.29
N PHE A 5 -22.72 46.61 -9.35
CA PHE A 5 -21.88 45.46 -9.64
C PHE A 5 -21.16 45.09 -8.34
N ASP A 6 -21.16 43.82 -7.96
CA ASP A 6 -20.37 43.39 -6.81
C ASP A 6 -18.90 43.69 -7.15
N PRO A 7 -18.20 44.53 -6.36
CA PRO A 7 -16.80 44.87 -6.61
C PRO A 7 -15.92 43.62 -6.74
N LYS A 8 -16.33 42.49 -6.14
CA LYS A 8 -15.66 41.20 -6.28
C LYS A 8 -15.80 40.61 -7.68
N GLU A 9 -16.97 40.70 -8.29
CA GLU A 9 -17.24 40.15 -9.63
C GLU A 9 -16.57 40.99 -10.72
N LEU A 10 -16.58 42.32 -10.56
CA LEU A 10 -15.88 43.23 -11.47
C LEU A 10 -14.36 43.02 -11.39
N LYS A 11 -13.82 42.83 -10.18
CA LYS A 11 -12.40 42.49 -9.99
C LYS A 11 -12.02 41.15 -10.62
N VAL A 12 -12.87 40.14 -10.48
CA VAL A 12 -12.65 38.82 -11.11
C VAL A 12 -12.66 38.97 -12.64
N LEU A 13 -13.55 39.79 -13.19
CA LEU A 13 -13.61 40.05 -14.63
C LEU A 13 -12.40 40.84 -15.13
N SER A 14 -11.99 41.89 -14.43
CA SER A 14 -10.82 42.71 -14.80
C SER A 14 -9.53 41.89 -14.76
N ASP A 15 -9.36 41.05 -13.74
CA ASP A 15 -8.21 40.13 -13.64
C ASP A 15 -8.19 39.11 -14.79
N ILE A 16 -9.36 38.57 -15.15
CA ILE A 16 -9.48 37.62 -16.26
C ILE A 16 -9.21 38.30 -17.62
N LEU A 17 -9.71 39.52 -17.80
CA LEU A 17 -9.52 40.27 -19.04
C LEU A 17 -8.07 40.75 -19.20
N ALA A 18 -7.42 41.18 -18.11
CA ALA A 18 -6.00 41.54 -18.10
C ALA A 18 -5.12 40.37 -18.55
N LEU A 19 -5.39 39.17 -18.03
CA LEU A 19 -4.67 37.96 -18.42
C LEU A 19 -4.86 37.61 -19.91
N VAL A 20 -6.04 37.89 -20.47
CA VAL A 20 -6.35 37.63 -21.88
C VAL A 20 -5.77 38.71 -22.81
N LEU A 21 -5.59 39.95 -22.33
CA LEU A 21 -4.98 41.05 -23.09
C LEU A 21 -3.45 41.05 -23.07
N GLU A 22 -2.83 40.48 -22.04
CA GLU A 22 -1.37 40.38 -21.92
C GLU A 22 -0.74 39.27 -22.79
N GLU A 23 -1.51 38.27 -23.25
CA GLU A 23 -1.01 37.16 -24.06
C GLU A 23 -1.18 37.41 -25.58
N GLN A 24 -0.06 37.49 -26.31
CA GLN A 24 0.00 37.67 -27.77
C GLN A 24 -0.77 36.60 -28.58
N GLU A 25 -1.29 37.00 -29.75
CA GLU A 25 -2.03 36.17 -30.70
C GLU A 25 -1.30 34.84 -31.01
N GLY A 26 -1.83 33.72 -30.51
CA GLY A 26 -1.29 32.37 -30.70
C GLY A 26 -1.35 31.45 -29.48
N GLN A 27 -1.52 32.00 -28.26
CA GLN A 27 -1.56 31.22 -27.01
C GLN A 27 -2.97 31.05 -26.41
N SER A 28 -4.02 31.11 -27.23
CA SER A 28 -5.42 31.06 -26.81
C SER A 28 -5.79 29.85 -25.93
N ILE A 29 -5.09 28.73 -26.08
CA ILE A 29 -5.29 27.51 -25.28
C ILE A 29 -4.74 27.67 -23.85
N ALA A 30 -3.61 28.36 -23.68
CA ALA A 30 -3.00 28.62 -22.38
C ALA A 30 -3.86 29.61 -21.57
N ALA A 31 -4.27 30.71 -22.21
CA ALA A 31 -5.23 31.67 -21.67
C ALA A 31 -6.53 30.99 -21.21
N LEU A 32 -7.09 30.09 -22.02
CA LEU A 32 -8.35 29.41 -21.69
C LEU A 32 -8.21 28.45 -20.49
N ASN A 33 -7.07 27.77 -20.37
CA ASN A 33 -6.79 26.91 -19.22
C ASN A 33 -6.58 27.72 -17.94
N ALA A 34 -5.87 28.84 -18.02
CA ALA A 34 -5.69 29.76 -16.90
C ALA A 34 -7.03 30.35 -16.45
N LEU A 35 -7.87 30.77 -17.40
CA LEU A 35 -9.24 31.28 -17.17
C LEU A 35 -10.13 30.22 -16.52
N ARG A 36 -10.10 28.97 -17.01
CA ARG A 36 -10.82 27.85 -16.40
C ARG A 36 -10.35 27.57 -14.97
N SER A 37 -9.04 27.66 -14.70
CA SER A 37 -8.50 27.46 -13.35
C SER A 37 -8.95 28.55 -12.38
N ARG A 38 -9.00 29.81 -12.84
CA ARG A 38 -9.39 30.97 -12.03
C ARG A 38 -10.90 30.98 -11.77
N ALA A 39 -11.71 30.68 -12.78
CA ALA A 39 -13.15 30.53 -12.66
C ALA A 39 -13.55 29.40 -11.68
N ARG A 40 -12.79 28.29 -11.68
CA ARG A 40 -12.96 27.24 -10.65
C ARG A 40 -12.64 27.75 -9.25
N LYS A 41 -11.58 28.53 -9.07
CA LYS A 41 -11.21 29.11 -7.77
C LYS A 41 -12.24 30.12 -7.24
N SER A 42 -12.89 30.88 -8.12
CA SER A 42 -13.91 31.88 -7.77
C SER A 42 -15.35 31.33 -7.79
N GLY A 43 -15.54 30.05 -8.12
CA GLY A 43 -16.87 29.42 -8.20
C GLY A 43 -17.75 29.97 -9.33
N THR A 44 -17.19 30.72 -10.27
CA THR A 44 -17.95 31.34 -11.37
C THR A 44 -18.05 30.37 -12.55
N THR A 45 -19.26 30.20 -13.06
CA THR A 45 -19.54 29.35 -14.22
C THR A 45 -19.39 30.13 -15.53
N GLY A 46 -19.13 29.46 -16.65
CA GLY A 46 -19.04 30.11 -17.96
C GLY A 46 -20.31 30.89 -18.36
N GLY A 47 -21.48 30.45 -17.89
CA GLY A 47 -22.74 31.17 -18.08
C GLY A 47 -22.83 32.47 -17.27
N ALA A 48 -22.27 32.48 -16.05
CA ALA A 48 -22.18 33.68 -15.23
C ALA A 48 -21.22 34.71 -15.86
N LEU A 49 -20.05 34.27 -16.32
CA LEU A 49 -19.10 35.12 -17.04
C LEU A 49 -19.72 35.74 -18.30
N LYS A 50 -20.43 34.93 -19.12
CA LYS A 50 -21.16 35.43 -20.30
C LYS A 50 -22.18 36.50 -19.94
N ASN A 51 -22.93 36.32 -18.86
CA ASN A 51 -23.91 37.29 -18.41
C ASN A 51 -23.26 38.59 -17.90
N LEU A 52 -22.07 38.52 -17.29
CA LEU A 52 -21.28 39.68 -16.88
C LEU A 52 -20.76 40.47 -18.08
N PHE A 53 -20.25 39.78 -19.11
CA PHE A 53 -19.82 40.43 -20.36
C PHE A 53 -20.98 41.10 -21.11
N VAL A 54 -22.15 40.44 -21.18
CA VAL A 54 -23.35 41.02 -21.83
C VAL A 54 -23.89 42.23 -21.05
N ALA A 55 -23.70 42.28 -19.73
CA ALA A 55 -24.14 43.40 -18.89
C ALA A 55 -23.26 44.65 -19.00
N ILE A 56 -22.02 44.52 -19.50
CA ILE A 56 -21.03 45.60 -19.60
C ILE A 56 -20.93 46.17 -21.03
N ALA A 57 -21.53 45.51 -22.03
CA ALA A 57 -21.51 45.97 -23.42
C ALA A 57 -22.21 47.34 -23.60
N PRO A 58 -21.66 48.27 -24.42
CA PRO A 58 -22.18 49.64 -24.59
C PRO A 58 -23.63 49.75 -25.09
N ASN A 59 -24.16 48.67 -25.67
CA ASN A 59 -25.56 48.52 -26.06
C ASN A 59 -26.02 47.11 -25.66
N PRO A 60 -26.48 46.91 -24.41
CA PRO A 60 -27.00 45.61 -24.02
C PRO A 60 -28.29 45.36 -24.83
N PRO A 61 -28.41 44.25 -25.58
CA PRO A 61 -29.69 43.89 -26.17
C PRO A 61 -30.73 43.84 -25.04
N PRO A 62 -31.96 44.34 -25.27
CA PRO A 62 -32.97 44.52 -24.23
C PRO A 62 -33.04 43.24 -23.41
N ARG A 63 -32.61 43.35 -22.16
CA ARG A 63 -32.51 42.24 -21.22
C ARG A 63 -33.84 41.53 -21.28
N ALA A 64 -33.88 40.33 -21.89
CA ALA A 64 -35.07 39.52 -21.84
C ALA A 64 -35.40 39.43 -20.36
N LYS A 65 -36.53 40.04 -19.95
CA LYS A 65 -37.02 40.01 -18.57
C LYS A 65 -36.71 38.61 -18.05
N PRO A 66 -36.11 38.42 -16.86
CA PRO A 66 -35.89 37.10 -16.33
C PRO A 66 -37.25 36.44 -16.38
N ARG A 67 -37.45 35.60 -17.40
CA ARG A 67 -38.70 34.90 -17.62
C ARG A 67 -38.78 34.17 -16.29
N PRO A 68 -39.79 34.44 -15.43
CA PRO A 68 -39.93 33.69 -14.20
C PRO A 68 -39.83 32.27 -14.69
N ARG A 69 -38.71 31.62 -14.34
CA ARG A 69 -38.33 30.35 -14.92
C ARG A 69 -39.53 29.54 -14.56
N THR A 70 -40.37 29.26 -15.56
CA THR A 70 -41.65 28.66 -15.30
C THR A 70 -41.22 27.41 -14.58
N THR A 71 -41.51 27.35 -13.29
CA THR A 71 -41.85 26.12 -12.62
C THR A 71 -43.14 25.66 -13.30
N LYS A 72 -43.03 25.39 -14.61
CA LYS A 72 -43.82 24.39 -15.28
C LYS A 72 -43.60 23.20 -14.37
N ALA A 73 -44.68 22.73 -13.80
CA ALA A 73 -44.71 21.71 -12.78
C ALA A 73 -44.02 20.41 -13.27
N GLU A 74 -42.68 20.42 -13.28
CA GLU A 74 -41.81 19.27 -13.09
C GLU A 74 -41.42 19.17 -11.61
N SER A 75 -42.18 19.81 -10.73
CA SER A 75 -42.52 19.24 -9.42
C SER A 75 -43.39 17.98 -9.61
N GLY A 76 -42.94 17.08 -10.48
CA GLY A 76 -43.51 15.76 -10.71
C GLY A 76 -42.69 14.71 -9.96
N PRO A 77 -43.24 13.50 -9.78
CA PRO A 77 -42.57 12.37 -9.13
C PRO A 77 -41.15 12.13 -9.67
N ASP A 78 -40.86 12.48 -10.93
CA ASP A 78 -39.56 12.27 -11.59
C ASP A 78 -38.39 13.08 -10.99
N VAL A 79 -38.60 14.34 -10.58
CA VAL A 79 -37.51 15.13 -9.95
C VAL A 79 -37.24 14.65 -8.53
N GLN A 80 -38.28 14.16 -7.84
CA GLN A 80 -38.11 13.52 -6.53
C GLN A 80 -37.41 12.16 -6.67
N ALA A 81 -37.76 11.37 -7.69
CA ALA A 81 -37.10 10.12 -8.03
C ALA A 81 -35.62 10.33 -8.38
N ALA A 82 -35.29 11.35 -9.18
CA ALA A 82 -33.90 11.70 -9.50
C ALA A 82 -33.10 12.09 -8.24
N ARG A 83 -33.70 12.85 -7.31
CA ARG A 83 -33.06 13.17 -6.03
C ARG A 83 -32.86 11.93 -5.16
N GLN A 84 -33.84 11.04 -5.09
CA GLN A 84 -33.71 9.77 -4.38
C GLN A 84 -32.58 8.90 -4.97
N GLN A 85 -32.47 8.84 -6.31
CA GLN A 85 -31.38 8.14 -6.99
C GLN A 85 -30.01 8.75 -6.67
N ILE A 86 -29.89 10.08 -6.60
CA ILE A 86 -28.64 10.72 -6.21
C ILE A 86 -28.27 10.37 -4.77
N VAL A 87 -29.24 10.34 -3.86
CA VAL A 87 -29.01 9.96 -2.46
C VAL A 87 -28.61 8.49 -2.35
N THR A 88 -29.27 7.58 -3.07
CA THR A 88 -28.90 6.16 -3.07
C THR A 88 -27.51 5.93 -3.65
N LEU A 89 -27.17 6.58 -4.77
CA LEU A 89 -25.82 6.52 -5.35
C LEU A 89 -24.77 7.08 -4.39
N THR A 90 -25.06 8.19 -3.70
CA THR A 90 -24.14 8.78 -2.71
C THR A 90 -23.93 7.84 -1.52
N ASN A 91 -24.99 7.21 -1.04
CA ASN A 91 -24.93 6.23 0.04
C ASN A 91 -24.14 4.99 -0.37
N ASN A 92 -24.36 4.47 -1.59
CA ASN A 92 -23.62 3.34 -2.14
C ASN A 92 -22.13 3.67 -2.29
N LEU A 93 -21.79 4.87 -2.77
CA LEU A 93 -20.40 5.31 -2.92
C LEU A 93 -19.71 5.43 -1.55
N ARG A 94 -20.42 5.94 -0.55
CA ARG A 94 -19.94 5.98 0.84
C ARG A 94 -19.74 4.57 1.41
N GLN A 95 -20.66 3.65 1.16
CA GLN A 95 -20.53 2.26 1.59
C GLN A 95 -19.32 1.59 0.92
N MET A 96 -19.15 1.77 -0.39
CA MET A 96 -18.00 1.25 -1.11
C MET A 96 -16.68 1.84 -0.60
N ASP A 97 -16.63 3.13 -0.24
CA ASP A 97 -15.43 3.72 0.36
C ASP A 97 -15.09 3.06 1.70
N LEU A 98 -16.10 2.78 2.54
CA LEU A 98 -15.92 2.07 3.80
C LEU A 98 -15.44 0.62 3.57
N GLU A 99 -16.01 -0.08 2.59
CA GLU A 99 -15.58 -1.44 2.22
C GLU A 99 -14.15 -1.47 1.67
N LEU A 100 -13.76 -0.48 0.86
CA LEU A 100 -12.39 -0.31 0.37
C LEU A 100 -11.40 -0.04 1.51
N ARG A 101 -11.78 0.77 2.50
CA ARG A 101 -10.95 0.98 3.69
C ARG A 101 -10.83 -0.29 4.54
N ASN A 102 -11.93 -1.00 4.74
CA ASN A 102 -11.95 -2.23 5.52
C ASN A 102 -11.12 -3.34 4.85
N SER A 103 -11.26 -3.51 3.53
CA SER A 103 -10.43 -4.46 2.76
C SER A 103 -8.95 -4.10 2.78
N ARG A 104 -8.58 -2.82 2.69
CA ARG A 104 -7.20 -2.36 2.86
C ARG A 104 -6.65 -2.69 4.25
N ALA A 105 -7.43 -2.42 5.31
CA ALA A 105 -7.03 -2.76 6.67
C ALA A 105 -6.82 -4.27 6.86
N ARG A 106 -7.67 -5.11 6.26
CA ARG A 106 -7.49 -6.58 6.24
C ARG A 106 -6.25 -7.02 5.46
N LEU A 107 -5.95 -6.38 4.34
CA LEU A 107 -4.72 -6.67 3.60
C LEU A 107 -3.47 -6.32 4.41
N GLU A 108 -3.50 -5.21 5.13
CA GLU A 108 -2.41 -4.81 6.03
C GLU A 108 -2.24 -5.80 7.19
N SER A 109 -3.34 -6.27 7.80
CA SER A 109 -3.28 -7.27 8.87
C SER A 109 -2.68 -8.59 8.37
N VAL A 110 -3.16 -9.12 7.24
CA VAL A 110 -2.65 -10.37 6.65
C VAL A 110 -1.18 -10.22 6.24
N ARG A 111 -0.78 -9.06 5.68
CA ARG A 111 0.64 -8.80 5.39
C ARG A 111 1.47 -8.86 6.66
N SER A 112 1.01 -8.25 7.76
CA SER A 112 1.74 -8.28 9.03
C SER A 112 1.91 -9.70 9.58
N GLU A 113 0.88 -10.55 9.47
CA GLU A 113 0.95 -11.97 9.85
C GLU A 113 1.94 -12.75 8.97
N LEU A 114 1.95 -12.49 7.66
CA LEU A 114 2.92 -13.08 6.75
C LEU A 114 4.35 -12.65 7.08
N TYR A 115 4.59 -11.39 7.42
CA TYR A 115 5.91 -10.93 7.85
C TYR A 115 6.37 -11.61 9.14
N GLN A 116 5.48 -11.72 10.15
CA GLN A 116 5.80 -12.41 11.40
C GLN A 116 6.12 -13.90 11.16
N THR A 117 5.36 -14.57 10.29
CA THR A 117 5.61 -15.99 9.96
C THR A 117 6.87 -16.19 9.12
N GLN A 118 7.20 -15.28 8.22
CA GLN A 118 8.47 -15.32 7.49
C GLN A 118 9.66 -15.11 8.43
N GLN A 119 9.56 -14.15 9.34
CA GLN A 119 10.60 -13.91 10.34
C GLN A 119 10.81 -15.12 11.25
N SER A 120 9.73 -15.71 11.77
CA SER A 120 9.84 -16.91 12.62
C SER A 120 10.44 -18.10 11.89
N ARG A 121 10.11 -18.28 10.60
CA ARG A 121 10.75 -19.29 9.74
C ARG A 121 12.24 -19.04 9.55
N ALA A 122 12.66 -17.79 9.31
CA ALA A 122 14.07 -17.45 9.19
C ALA A 122 14.84 -17.69 10.50
N GLU A 123 14.24 -17.38 11.64
CA GLU A 123 14.81 -17.68 12.96
C GLU A 123 14.96 -19.18 13.21
N ILE A 124 13.98 -19.99 12.80
CA ILE A 124 14.07 -21.45 12.93
C ILE A 124 15.15 -22.00 11.98
N GLN A 125 15.16 -21.54 10.73
CA GLN A 125 16.12 -22.00 9.74
C GLN A 125 17.55 -21.65 10.14
N SER A 126 17.80 -20.44 10.67
CA SER A 126 19.12 -20.07 11.19
C SER A 126 19.53 -20.92 12.38
N LYS A 127 18.60 -21.26 13.30
CA LYS A 127 18.87 -22.19 14.41
C LYS A 127 19.19 -23.61 13.93
N LEU A 128 18.50 -24.09 12.89
CA LEU A 128 18.78 -25.39 12.29
C LEU A 128 20.14 -25.42 11.61
N LEU A 129 20.48 -24.41 10.81
CA LEU A 129 21.81 -24.30 10.19
C LEU A 129 22.92 -24.22 11.23
N ALA A 130 22.73 -23.44 12.31
CA ALA A 130 23.68 -23.37 13.42
C ALA A 130 23.82 -24.70 14.17
N ARG A 131 22.75 -25.50 14.26
CA ARG A 131 22.76 -26.82 14.89
C ARG A 131 23.42 -27.87 13.98
N ASP A 132 23.10 -27.86 12.69
CA ASP A 132 23.68 -28.77 11.71
C ASP A 132 25.18 -28.52 11.55
N ALA A 133 25.65 -27.28 11.62
CA ALA A 133 27.07 -26.96 11.62
C ALA A 133 27.85 -27.59 12.80
N ARG A 134 27.20 -27.81 13.96
CA ARG A 134 27.83 -28.39 15.15
C ARG A 134 27.76 -29.93 15.22
N LYS A 135 26.83 -30.54 14.47
CA LYS A 135 26.52 -31.97 14.57
C LYS A 135 27.53 -32.94 13.92
N PRO A 136 28.27 -32.63 12.83
CA PRO A 136 29.15 -33.62 12.22
C PRO A 136 30.30 -33.98 13.15
N PHE A 137 30.90 -32.99 13.83
CA PHE A 137 32.07 -33.21 14.68
C PHE A 137 31.80 -34.13 15.87
N SER A 138 30.64 -34.00 16.52
CA SER A 138 30.30 -34.84 17.68
C SER A 138 30.10 -36.31 17.29
N SER A 139 29.53 -36.58 16.12
CA SER A 139 29.30 -37.96 15.66
C SER A 139 30.62 -38.67 15.35
N THR A 140 31.56 -37.98 14.70
CA THR A 140 32.89 -38.53 14.40
C THR A 140 33.69 -38.77 15.68
N LEU A 141 33.57 -37.89 16.68
CA LEU A 141 34.23 -38.03 17.98
C LEU A 141 33.73 -39.24 18.76
N ILE A 142 32.41 -39.51 18.74
CA ILE A 142 31.83 -40.69 19.39
C ILE A 142 32.32 -41.97 18.73
N TRP A 143 32.34 -42.04 17.39
CA TRP A 143 32.88 -43.19 16.66
C TRP A 143 34.36 -43.42 16.93
N CYS A 144 35.15 -42.34 16.98
CA CYS A 144 36.57 -42.42 17.31
C CYS A 144 36.79 -42.92 18.74
N GLY A 145 36.02 -42.41 19.71
CA GLY A 145 36.06 -42.89 21.09
C GLY A 145 35.67 -44.37 21.22
N PHE A 146 34.68 -44.83 20.46
CA PHE A 146 34.28 -46.24 20.42
C PHE A 146 35.40 -47.12 19.86
N ALA A 147 36.05 -46.69 18.77
CA ALA A 147 37.19 -47.40 18.18
C ALA A 147 38.38 -47.50 19.16
N VAL A 148 38.71 -46.40 19.85
CA VAL A 148 39.77 -46.38 20.87
C VAL A 148 39.41 -47.29 22.05
N GLY A 149 38.15 -47.25 22.50
CA GLY A 149 37.65 -48.12 23.57
C GLY A 149 37.76 -49.61 23.23
N ILE A 150 37.41 -50.00 22.00
CA ILE A 150 37.56 -51.39 21.52
C ILE A 150 39.04 -51.81 21.53
N LEU A 151 39.94 -50.97 21.02
CA LEU A 151 41.38 -51.27 21.00
C LEU A 151 41.95 -51.45 22.40
N ILE A 152 41.59 -50.55 23.34
CA ILE A 152 41.99 -50.67 24.75
C ILE A 152 41.41 -51.95 25.37
N GLY A 153 40.16 -52.30 25.08
CA GLY A 153 39.54 -53.52 25.56
C GLY A 153 40.27 -54.79 25.09
N ILE A 154 40.64 -54.85 23.80
CA ILE A 154 41.40 -55.97 23.23
C ILE A 154 42.78 -56.06 23.88
N ALA A 155 43.50 -54.94 23.99
CA ALA A 155 44.82 -54.90 24.61
C ALA A 155 44.79 -55.32 26.09
N SER A 156 43.79 -54.85 26.83
CA SER A 156 43.58 -55.22 28.25
C SER A 156 43.31 -56.71 28.40
N THR A 157 42.52 -57.28 27.50
CA THR A 157 42.19 -58.71 27.50
C THR A 157 43.42 -59.58 27.21
N GLN A 158 44.25 -59.19 26.23
CA GLN A 158 45.50 -59.91 25.94
C GLN A 158 46.53 -59.78 27.08
N PHE A 159 46.60 -58.63 27.74
CA PHE A 159 47.50 -58.44 28.87
C PHE A 159 47.15 -59.34 30.06
N ILE A 160 45.85 -59.47 30.38
CA ILE A 160 45.39 -60.39 31.42
C ILE A 160 45.70 -61.84 31.04
N HIS A 161 45.45 -62.22 29.79
CA HIS A 161 45.73 -63.59 29.35
C HIS A 161 47.23 -63.90 29.41
N SER A 162 48.10 -62.95 29.02
CA SER A 162 49.56 -63.10 29.10
C SER A 162 50.11 -63.18 30.54
N ILE A 163 49.40 -62.62 31.51
CA ILE A 163 49.79 -62.70 32.94
C ILE A 163 49.27 -63.99 33.58
N VAL A 164 48.09 -64.46 33.16
CA VAL A 164 47.45 -65.67 33.70
C VAL A 164 48.03 -66.94 33.07
N ASP A 165 48.37 -66.92 31.78
CA ASP A 165 49.08 -68.03 31.12
C ASP A 165 50.58 -67.97 31.44
N VAL A 166 50.89 -68.31 32.68
CA VAL A 166 52.25 -68.72 33.08
C VAL A 166 52.57 -70.03 32.34
N PRO A 167 53.71 -70.13 31.63
CA PRO A 167 54.03 -71.32 30.85
C PRO A 167 54.10 -72.55 31.76
N ARG A 168 53.28 -73.56 31.47
CA ARG A 168 53.40 -74.88 32.08
C ARG A 168 54.76 -75.45 31.66
N VAL A 169 55.72 -75.41 32.59
CA VAL A 169 57.00 -76.11 32.44
C VAL A 169 56.69 -77.60 32.31
N ASP A 170 56.90 -78.13 31.11
CA ASP A 170 56.72 -79.55 30.81
C ASP A 170 57.72 -80.37 31.63
N ARG A 171 57.21 -81.09 32.64
CA ARG A 171 58.00 -81.98 33.51
C ARG A 171 58.30 -83.35 32.86
N SER A 172 58.02 -83.52 31.58
CA SER A 172 58.26 -84.76 30.83
C SER A 172 59.75 -85.09 30.63
N VAL A 173 60.67 -84.19 31.00
CA VAL A 173 62.12 -84.39 30.88
C VAL A 173 62.77 -85.05 32.13
N PHE A 174 62.03 -85.22 33.24
CA PHE A 174 62.61 -85.76 34.50
C PHE A 174 62.32 -87.25 34.79
N LEU A 175 61.75 -88.00 33.84
CA LEU A 175 61.61 -89.45 33.95
C LEU A 175 62.54 -90.13 32.93
N ARG A 176 63.82 -90.24 33.30
CA ARG A 176 64.77 -91.18 32.70
C ARG A 176 65.57 -91.86 33.80
#